data_AF-X1CJ23-F1
#
_entry.id   AF-X1CJ23-F1
#
_cell.length_a   1.000
_cell.length_b   1.000
_cell.length_c   1.000
_cell.angle_alpha   90.00
_cell.angle_beta   90.00
_cell.angle_gamma   90.00
#
_symmetry.space_group_name_H-M   'P 1'
#
loop_
_entity.id
_entity.type
_entity.pdbx_description
1 polymer ?
#
loop_
_entity_poly.entity_id
_entity_poly.type
_entity_poly.pdbx_seq_one_letter_code
_entity_poly.pdbx_strand_id
1 'polypeptide(L)'
;MGCSAHAAHAGHILEFLIERHGPDKKIDMGTFIELEAPNIRTVTGLKPETLGDLKTVIEYVYKEITHLLDSTHFGQEGSYLDYESKALHASMLDHVGMEVADIAQIVGFDFPTSVADTPMIDMGWEAVDKSKPVILLVGHNPATSCTLIDYLRENNLYDKVEVAGICCTALETTRYSDRAKIV
;
A
#
# COMPACT_ATOMS: atom_id res chain seq x y z
N MET A 1 14.57 4.21 7.90
CA MET A 1 13.70 3.14 8.44
C MET A 1 12.25 3.27 7.98
N GLY A 2 11.55 4.39 8.17
CA GLY A 2 10.17 4.57 7.66
C GLY A 2 10.08 4.40 6.13
N CYS A 3 10.86 5.19 5.38
CA CYS A 3 10.99 5.08 3.92
C CYS A 3 11.21 3.64 3.42
N SER A 4 12.10 2.88 4.05
CA SER A 4 12.34 1.48 3.67
C SER A 4 11.15 0.56 3.95
N ALA A 5 10.37 0.84 5.00
CA ALA A 5 9.19 0.02 5.33
C ALA A 5 8.09 0.20 4.27
N HIS A 6 7.76 1.44 3.91
CA HIS A 6 6.77 1.71 2.87
C HIS A 6 7.27 1.30 1.49
N ALA A 7 8.54 1.52 1.17
CA ALA A 7 9.10 1.10 -0.12
C ALA A 7 9.10 -0.43 -0.28
N ALA A 8 9.50 -1.18 0.76
CA ALA A 8 9.48 -2.64 0.70
C ALA A 8 8.04 -3.19 0.58
N HIS A 9 7.09 -2.58 1.31
CA HIS A 9 5.67 -2.89 1.15
C HIS A 9 5.19 -2.62 -0.28
N ALA A 10 5.53 -1.45 -0.84
CA ALA A 10 5.18 -1.05 -2.20
C ALA A 10 5.71 -2.02 -3.26
N GLY A 11 7.00 -2.38 -3.21
CA GLY A 11 7.56 -3.26 -4.22
C GLY A 11 7.03 -4.69 -4.12
N HIS A 12 6.84 -5.21 -2.90
CA HIS A 12 6.23 -6.53 -2.73
C HIS A 12 4.80 -6.57 -3.29
N ILE A 13 3.96 -5.57 -2.95
CA ILE A 13 2.58 -5.57 -3.44
C ILE A 13 2.49 -5.32 -4.94
N LEU A 14 3.36 -4.48 -5.48
CA LEU A 14 3.43 -4.23 -6.91
C LEU A 14 3.84 -5.47 -7.69
N GLU A 15 4.86 -6.21 -7.23
CA GLU A 15 5.27 -7.47 -7.87
C GLU A 15 4.13 -8.49 -7.90
N PHE A 16 3.48 -8.71 -6.74
CA PHE A 16 2.30 -9.58 -6.65
C PHE A 16 1.18 -9.19 -7.63
N LEU A 17 0.89 -7.89 -7.76
CA LEU A 17 -0.17 -7.41 -8.65
C LEU A 17 0.22 -7.46 -10.13
N ILE A 18 1.49 -7.23 -10.46
CA ILE A 18 2.01 -7.42 -11.83
C ILE A 18 1.93 -8.89 -12.22
N GLU A 19 2.26 -9.83 -11.33
CA GLU A 19 2.09 -11.26 -11.59
C GLU A 19 0.62 -11.63 -11.84
N ARG A 20 -0.32 -11.02 -11.11
CA ARG A 20 -1.76 -11.31 -11.22
C ARG A 20 -2.43 -10.66 -12.44
N HIS A 21 -2.07 -9.42 -12.77
CA HIS A 21 -2.78 -8.60 -13.77
C HIS A 21 -1.95 -8.27 -15.02
N GLY A 22 -0.66 -8.56 -14.99
CA GLY A 22 0.31 -8.15 -16.01
C GLY A 22 0.81 -6.71 -15.79
N PRO A 23 2.00 -6.39 -16.33
CA PRO A 23 2.60 -5.06 -16.18
C PRO A 23 1.80 -3.97 -16.90
N ASP A 24 1.06 -4.32 -17.95
CA ASP A 24 0.31 -3.37 -18.80
C ASP A 24 -1.03 -2.93 -18.20
N LYS A 25 -1.43 -3.45 -17.03
CA LYS A 25 -2.64 -3.02 -16.33
C LYS A 25 -2.58 -1.50 -16.11
N LYS A 26 -3.55 -0.80 -16.71
CA LYS A 26 -3.63 0.67 -16.71
C LYS A 26 -4.00 1.20 -15.33
N ILE A 27 -3.38 2.31 -14.96
CA ILE A 27 -3.74 3.07 -13.75
C ILE A 27 -5.04 3.84 -14.03
N ASP A 28 -6.04 3.61 -13.20
CA ASP A 28 -7.31 4.35 -13.18
C ASP A 28 -7.65 4.71 -11.73
N MET A 29 -7.58 6.01 -11.41
CA MET A 29 -7.83 6.55 -10.07
C MET A 29 -9.24 7.17 -9.95
N GLY A 30 -10.10 6.94 -10.96
CA GLY A 30 -11.45 7.47 -11.03
C GLY A 30 -11.58 8.75 -11.87
N THR A 31 -12.82 9.09 -12.21
CA THR A 31 -13.17 10.09 -13.24
C THR A 31 -12.81 11.54 -12.90
N PHE A 32 -12.58 11.87 -11.64
CA PHE A 32 -12.33 13.24 -11.18
C PHE A 32 -10.86 13.49 -10.79
N ILE A 33 -9.96 12.60 -11.20
CA ILE A 33 -8.54 12.70 -10.90
C ILE A 33 -7.76 13.07 -12.16
N GLU A 34 -7.38 14.35 -12.26
CA GLU A 34 -6.53 14.85 -13.36
C GLU A 34 -5.03 14.59 -13.12
N LEU A 35 -4.63 14.43 -11.85
CA LEU A 35 -3.25 14.19 -11.42
C LEU A 35 -3.19 12.95 -10.52
N GLU A 36 -2.86 11.81 -11.11
CA GLU A 36 -2.92 10.49 -10.47
C GLU A 36 -1.77 10.22 -9.49
N ALA A 37 -0.61 10.81 -9.73
CA ALA A 37 0.63 10.51 -9.01
C ALA A 37 1.49 11.76 -8.77
N PRO A 38 1.02 12.71 -7.92
CA PRO A 38 1.71 13.98 -7.71
C PRO A 38 3.14 13.83 -7.18
N ASN A 39 3.39 12.97 -6.18
CA ASN A 39 4.71 12.83 -5.59
C ASN A 39 5.70 12.20 -6.58
N ILE A 40 5.28 11.14 -7.26
CA ILE A 40 6.06 10.46 -8.29
C ILE A 40 6.42 11.45 -9.40
N ARG A 41 5.43 12.19 -9.93
CA ARG A 41 5.66 13.16 -11.01
C ARG A 41 6.58 14.28 -10.60
N THR A 42 6.43 14.82 -9.39
CA THR A 42 7.28 15.90 -8.89
C THR A 42 8.72 15.45 -8.69
N VAL A 43 8.95 14.27 -8.12
CA VAL A 43 10.30 13.81 -7.75
C VAL A 43 11.04 13.18 -8.94
N THR A 44 10.34 12.40 -9.76
CA THR A 44 10.97 11.61 -10.83
C THR A 44 10.77 12.20 -12.23
N GLY A 45 9.80 13.12 -12.40
CA GLY A 45 9.37 13.60 -13.71
C GLY A 45 8.60 12.56 -14.55
N LEU A 46 8.39 11.34 -14.02
CA LEU A 46 7.67 10.28 -14.71
C LEU A 46 6.16 10.43 -14.49
N LYS A 47 5.40 10.29 -15.58
CA LYS A 47 3.95 10.10 -15.53
C LYS A 47 3.66 8.60 -15.66
N PRO A 48 3.33 7.89 -14.57
CA PRO A 48 3.02 6.47 -14.66
C PRO A 48 1.64 6.26 -15.32
N GLU A 49 1.56 5.34 -16.26
CA GLU A 49 0.29 4.95 -16.90
C GLU A 49 -0.12 3.51 -16.59
N THR A 50 0.83 2.68 -16.16
CA THR A 50 0.64 1.24 -15.92
C THR A 50 1.30 0.80 -14.62
N LEU A 51 0.95 -0.39 -14.13
CA LEU A 51 1.66 -1.00 -13.00
C LEU A 51 3.16 -1.19 -13.31
N GLY A 52 3.51 -1.50 -14.57
CA GLY A 52 4.90 -1.61 -15.01
C GLY A 52 5.71 -0.33 -14.83
N ASP A 53 5.10 0.84 -15.06
CA ASP A 53 5.78 2.14 -14.88
C ASP A 53 6.15 2.38 -13.41
N LEU A 54 5.30 1.94 -12.48
CA LEU A 54 5.55 2.06 -11.03
C LEU A 54 6.77 1.24 -10.59
N LYS A 55 7.15 0.19 -11.33
CA LYS A 55 8.34 -0.61 -11.03
C LYS A 55 9.61 0.22 -11.20
N THR A 56 9.68 1.05 -12.24
CA THR A 56 10.80 1.96 -12.46
C THR A 56 10.94 2.96 -11.31
N VAL A 57 9.80 3.44 -10.80
CA VAL A 57 9.76 4.38 -9.68
C VAL A 57 10.24 3.74 -8.37
N ILE A 58 9.78 2.53 -8.03
CA ILE A 58 10.19 1.89 -6.78
C ILE A 58 11.67 1.47 -6.80
N GLU A 59 12.19 1.06 -7.97
CA GLU A 59 13.62 0.77 -8.14
C GLU A 59 14.49 2.02 -7.94
N TYR A 60 14.01 3.20 -8.34
CA TYR A 60 14.67 4.47 -7.99
C TYR A 60 14.70 4.68 -6.47
N VAL A 61 13.58 4.49 -5.77
CA VAL A 61 13.52 4.65 -4.31
C VAL A 61 14.46 3.68 -3.60
N TYR A 62 14.55 2.41 -4.04
CA TYR A 62 15.48 1.43 -3.47
C TYR A 62 16.95 1.83 -3.63
N LYS A 63 17.32 2.35 -4.79
CA LYS A 63 18.67 2.88 -5.02
C LYS A 63 18.97 4.04 -4.06
N GLU A 64 18.05 4.99 -3.89
CA GLU A 64 18.27 6.12 -2.98
C GLU A 64 18.31 5.71 -1.50
N ILE A 65 17.50 4.73 -1.08
CA ILE A 65 17.58 4.15 0.26
C ILE A 65 18.96 3.53 0.50
N THR A 66 19.57 2.92 -0.52
CA THR A 66 20.92 2.34 -0.40
C THR A 66 21.97 3.43 -0.15
N HIS A 67 21.87 4.58 -0.82
CA HIS A 67 22.73 5.74 -0.54
C HIS A 67 22.51 6.33 0.86
N LEU A 68 21.25 6.40 1.30
CA LEU A 68 20.93 6.85 2.65
C LEU A 68 21.49 5.89 3.72
N LEU A 69 21.39 4.59 3.48
CA LEU A 69 21.95 3.57 4.38
C LEU A 69 23.48 3.68 4.46
N ASP A 70 24.16 3.83 3.32
CA ASP A 70 25.61 4.06 3.29
C ASP A 70 25.98 5.26 4.17
N SER A 71 25.24 6.38 4.08
CA SER A 71 25.52 7.57 4.90
C SER A 71 25.46 7.34 6.42
N THR A 72 24.86 6.24 6.90
CA THR A 72 24.81 5.87 8.33
C THR A 72 26.06 5.12 8.81
N HIS A 73 26.93 4.69 7.89
CA HIS A 73 28.15 3.97 8.22
C HIS A 73 29.23 4.93 8.76
N PHE A 74 30.08 4.41 9.65
CA PHE A 74 31.21 5.16 10.18
C PHE A 74 32.13 5.65 9.05
N GLY A 75 32.52 6.93 9.10
CA GLY A 75 33.41 7.55 8.12
C GLY A 75 32.74 8.02 6.84
N GLN A 76 31.40 8.03 6.78
CA GLN A 76 30.63 8.61 5.67
C GLN A 76 30.25 10.07 5.97
N GLU A 77 28.97 10.37 6.20
CA GLU A 77 28.54 11.74 6.48
C GLU A 77 29.00 12.21 7.88
N GLY A 78 29.60 13.40 7.95
CA GLY A 78 30.14 13.99 9.18
C GLY A 78 29.47 15.30 9.59
N SER A 79 28.66 15.88 8.70
CA SER A 79 27.95 17.13 8.91
C SER A 79 26.53 16.88 9.40
N TYR A 80 26.19 17.45 10.56
CA TYR A 80 24.83 17.33 11.09
C TYR A 80 23.79 17.99 10.18
N LEU A 81 24.14 19.11 9.51
CA LEU A 81 23.25 19.77 8.55
C LEU A 81 22.99 18.91 7.33
N ASP A 82 24.00 18.18 6.85
CA ASP A 82 23.83 17.27 5.73
C ASP A 82 23.05 16.01 6.12
N TYR A 83 23.08 15.62 7.40
CA TYR A 83 22.16 14.60 7.91
C TYR A 83 20.71 15.08 7.95
N GLU A 84 20.44 16.31 8.40
CA GLU A 84 19.09 16.89 8.34
C GLU A 84 18.59 16.95 6.90
N SER A 85 19.44 17.37 5.95
CA SER A 85 19.13 17.37 4.52
C SER A 85 18.82 15.95 4.00
N LYS A 86 19.61 14.94 4.38
CA LYS A 86 19.36 13.54 4.01
C LYS A 86 18.08 12.99 4.65
N ALA A 87 17.72 13.44 5.85
CA ALA A 87 16.45 13.06 6.48
C ALA A 87 15.26 13.63 5.69
N LEU A 88 15.35 14.87 5.20
CA LEU A 88 14.36 15.46 4.30
C LEU A 88 14.28 14.70 2.96
N HIS A 89 15.42 14.30 2.39
CA HIS A 89 15.47 13.44 1.20
C HIS A 89 14.76 12.10 1.43
N ALA A 90 15.03 11.45 2.57
CA ALA A 90 14.37 10.22 2.95
C ALA A 90 12.85 10.38 3.10
N SER A 91 12.39 11.50 3.67
CA SER A 91 10.95 11.81 3.80
C SER A 91 10.29 12.03 2.44
N MET A 92 10.94 12.75 1.52
CA MET A 92 10.44 12.93 0.16
C MET A 92 10.27 11.57 -0.55
N LEU A 93 11.28 10.68 -0.44
CA LEU A 93 11.22 9.34 -1.02
C LEU A 93 10.18 8.45 -0.35
N ASP A 94 9.92 8.65 0.95
CA ASP A 94 8.88 7.93 1.68
C ASP A 94 7.50 8.18 1.07
N HIS A 95 7.18 9.43 0.74
CA HIS A 95 5.95 9.78 0.04
C HIS A 95 5.85 9.17 -1.36
N VAL A 96 6.97 9.09 -2.09
CA VAL A 96 7.01 8.40 -3.39
C VAL A 96 6.71 6.91 -3.22
N GLY A 97 7.32 6.24 -2.24
CA GLY A 97 7.06 4.82 -1.94
C GLY A 97 5.62 4.55 -1.52
N MET A 98 5.06 5.40 -0.65
CA MET A 98 3.65 5.31 -0.24
C MET A 98 2.68 5.49 -1.42
N GLU A 99 2.96 6.46 -2.31
CA GLU A 99 2.13 6.71 -3.49
C GLU A 99 2.19 5.54 -4.49
N VAL A 100 3.37 4.93 -4.70
CA VAL A 100 3.46 3.67 -5.48
C VAL A 100 2.60 2.58 -4.88
N ALA A 101 2.68 2.38 -3.55
CA ALA A 101 1.95 1.32 -2.87
C ALA A 101 0.44 1.50 -3.02
N ASP A 102 -0.09 2.69 -2.75
CA ASP A 102 -1.54 2.92 -2.72
C ASP A 102 -2.14 2.93 -4.13
N ILE A 103 -1.47 3.54 -5.12
CA ILE A 103 -1.91 3.45 -6.53
C ILE A 103 -1.97 1.99 -6.99
N ALA A 104 -0.91 1.21 -6.73
CA ALA A 104 -0.87 -0.19 -7.12
C ALA A 104 -2.03 -0.97 -6.49
N GLN A 105 -2.25 -0.80 -5.18
CA GLN A 105 -3.32 -1.48 -4.45
C GLN A 105 -4.72 -1.07 -4.92
N ILE A 106 -4.95 0.23 -5.16
CA ILE A 106 -6.23 0.73 -5.69
C ILE A 106 -6.56 0.06 -7.03
N VAL A 107 -5.60 0.07 -7.95
CA VAL A 107 -5.78 -0.44 -9.31
C VAL A 107 -5.80 -1.97 -9.37
N GLY A 108 -5.02 -2.63 -8.52
CA GLY A 108 -4.82 -4.07 -8.52
C GLY A 108 -5.89 -4.84 -7.75
N PHE A 109 -6.38 -4.29 -6.65
CA PHE A 109 -7.45 -4.90 -5.85
C PHE A 109 -8.82 -4.25 -6.08
N ASP A 110 -8.94 -3.34 -7.05
CA ASP A 110 -10.17 -2.60 -7.33
C ASP A 110 -10.75 -1.93 -6.07
N PHE A 111 -9.88 -1.33 -5.24
CA PHE A 111 -10.33 -0.59 -4.06
C PHE A 111 -11.15 0.63 -4.46
N PRO A 112 -12.02 1.14 -3.56
CA PRO A 112 -12.71 2.39 -3.77
C PRO A 112 -11.72 3.50 -4.20
N THR A 113 -12.01 4.11 -5.34
CA THR A 113 -11.29 5.28 -5.84
C THR A 113 -11.88 6.54 -5.20
N SER A 114 -11.81 7.69 -5.87
CA SER A 114 -12.33 8.98 -5.37
C SER A 114 -13.86 9.06 -5.42
N VAL A 115 -14.55 8.09 -4.81
CA VAL A 115 -16.01 7.97 -4.75
C VAL A 115 -16.53 8.42 -3.38
N ALA A 116 -17.45 9.38 -3.37
CA ALA A 116 -17.96 9.97 -2.14
C ALA A 116 -18.79 8.99 -1.30
N ASP A 117 -19.52 8.07 -1.95
CA ASP A 117 -20.39 7.09 -1.29
C ASP A 117 -19.65 5.78 -0.98
N THR A 118 -18.45 5.91 -0.39
CA THR A 118 -17.67 4.75 0.07
C THR A 118 -18.37 4.14 1.30
N PRO A 119 -18.57 2.81 1.36
CA PRO A 119 -19.29 2.17 2.46
C PRO A 119 -18.73 2.50 3.84
N MET A 120 -19.63 2.67 4.81
CA MET A 120 -19.26 2.73 6.23
C MET A 120 -18.91 1.34 6.74
N ILE A 121 -17.88 1.28 7.58
CA ILE A 121 -17.37 0.02 8.14
C ILE A 121 -17.56 0.03 9.65
N ASP A 122 -17.94 -1.12 10.19
CA ASP A 122 -18.06 -1.28 11.64
C ASP A 122 -16.66 -1.36 12.28
N MET A 123 -16.50 -0.60 13.37
CA MET A 123 -15.24 -0.50 14.11
C MET A 123 -15.47 -0.75 15.61
N GLY A 124 -14.52 -1.44 16.23
CA GLY A 124 -14.47 -1.72 17.65
C GLY A 124 -14.67 -3.20 17.97
N TRP A 125 -14.26 -3.59 19.18
CA TRP A 125 -14.25 -4.98 19.63
C TRP A 125 -15.65 -5.63 19.65
N GLU A 126 -16.69 -4.82 19.88
CA GLU A 126 -18.09 -5.28 19.89
C GLU A 126 -18.71 -5.41 18.49
N ALA A 127 -18.03 -4.94 17.45
CA ALA A 127 -18.48 -5.13 16.06
C ALA A 127 -18.31 -6.58 15.57
N VAL A 128 -17.50 -7.38 16.26
CA VAL A 128 -17.22 -8.77 15.90
C VAL A 128 -18.26 -9.71 16.51
N ASP A 129 -18.91 -10.52 15.65
CA ASP A 129 -19.81 -11.58 16.09
C ASP A 129 -19.00 -12.75 16.69
N LYS A 130 -18.92 -12.77 18.02
CA LYS A 130 -18.19 -13.78 18.80
C LYS A 130 -18.81 -15.18 18.72
N SER A 131 -19.97 -15.35 18.09
CA SER A 131 -20.58 -16.67 17.86
C SER A 131 -19.98 -17.41 16.66
N LYS A 132 -19.28 -16.70 15.77
CA LYS A 132 -18.59 -17.28 14.61
C LYS A 132 -17.09 -17.43 14.86
N PRO A 133 -16.40 -18.34 14.15
CA PRO A 133 -14.94 -18.34 14.10
C PRO A 133 -14.41 -17.00 13.61
N VAL A 134 -13.38 -16.48 14.28
CA VAL A 134 -12.76 -15.19 13.96
C VAL A 134 -11.38 -15.41 13.36
N ILE A 135 -11.12 -14.78 12.21
CA ILE A 135 -9.80 -14.66 11.61
C ILE A 135 -9.33 -13.22 11.81
N LEU A 136 -8.25 -13.04 12.57
CA LEU A 136 -7.69 -11.74 12.88
C LEU A 136 -6.41 -11.49 12.07
N LEU A 137 -6.44 -10.44 11.24
CA LEU A 137 -5.33 -9.99 10.41
C LEU A 137 -4.61 -8.84 11.11
N VAL A 138 -3.30 -8.97 11.34
CA VAL A 138 -2.50 -7.94 12.01
C VAL A 138 -1.30 -7.60 11.15
N GLY A 139 -1.18 -6.34 10.72
CA GLY A 139 -0.06 -5.89 9.90
C GLY A 139 -0.45 -4.83 8.89
N HIS A 140 0.16 -4.90 7.70
CA HIS A 140 0.11 -3.85 6.68
C HIS A 140 -0.14 -4.35 5.25
N ASN A 141 0.09 -5.62 4.94
CA ASN A 141 0.13 -6.13 3.57
C ASN A 141 -1.22 -6.73 3.12
N PRO A 142 -1.89 -6.13 2.12
CA PRO A 142 -3.21 -6.58 1.70
C PRO A 142 -3.22 -7.82 0.81
N ALA A 143 -2.08 -8.25 0.24
CA ALA A 143 -2.06 -9.45 -0.59
C ALA A 143 -2.63 -10.65 0.18
N THR A 144 -2.23 -10.80 1.44
CA THR A 144 -2.73 -11.87 2.30
C THR A 144 -4.21 -11.72 2.62
N SER A 145 -4.66 -10.51 2.94
CA SER A 145 -6.05 -10.30 3.33
C SER A 145 -7.02 -10.42 2.16
N CYS A 146 -6.68 -9.86 0.99
CA CYS A 146 -7.51 -9.94 -0.21
C CYS A 146 -7.61 -11.38 -0.70
N THR A 147 -6.51 -12.14 -0.75
CA THR A 147 -6.54 -13.55 -1.12
C THR A 147 -7.35 -14.39 -0.13
N LEU A 148 -7.30 -14.10 1.17
CA LEU A 148 -8.17 -14.75 2.15
C LEU A 148 -9.65 -14.47 1.87
N ILE A 149 -10.01 -13.22 1.60
CA ILE A 149 -11.39 -12.83 1.29
C ILE A 149 -11.88 -13.53 0.01
N ASP A 150 -11.05 -13.57 -1.04
CA ASP A 150 -11.34 -14.30 -2.28
C ASP A 150 -11.64 -15.77 -1.99
N TYR A 151 -10.76 -16.43 -1.23
CA TYR A 151 -10.95 -17.83 -0.84
C TYR A 151 -12.27 -18.06 -0.08
N LEU A 152 -12.60 -17.18 0.87
CA LEU A 152 -13.85 -17.29 1.64
C LEU A 152 -15.09 -17.11 0.77
N ARG A 153 -15.04 -16.21 -0.22
CA ARG A 153 -16.12 -16.00 -1.20
C ARG A 153 -16.28 -17.22 -2.10
N GLU A 154 -15.19 -17.72 -2.67
CA GLU A 154 -15.19 -18.89 -3.56
C GLU A 154 -15.68 -20.17 -2.90
N ASN A 155 -15.46 -20.31 -1.58
CA ASN A 155 -15.84 -21.51 -0.83
C ASN A 155 -17.16 -21.37 -0.05
N ASN A 156 -17.93 -20.29 -0.25
CA ASN A 156 -19.18 -20.04 0.48
C ASN A 156 -19.00 -20.04 2.01
N LEU A 157 -17.87 -19.51 2.47
CA LEU A 157 -17.50 -19.39 3.89
C LEU A 157 -17.62 -17.96 4.41
N TYR A 158 -17.73 -16.97 3.53
CA TYR A 158 -17.68 -15.54 3.86
C TYR A 158 -18.73 -15.10 4.91
N ASP A 159 -19.92 -15.71 4.94
CA ASP A 159 -20.95 -15.46 5.96
C ASP A 159 -20.72 -16.19 7.30
N LYS A 160 -19.87 -17.21 7.29
CA LYS A 160 -19.69 -18.17 8.38
C LYS A 160 -18.52 -17.86 9.28
N VAL A 161 -17.66 -16.92 8.89
CA VAL A 161 -16.50 -16.46 9.65
C VAL A 161 -16.55 -14.95 9.78
N GLU A 162 -16.01 -14.43 10.89
CA GLU A 162 -15.72 -13.02 11.02
C GLU A 162 -14.28 -12.76 10.61
N VAL A 163 -14.06 -11.80 9.71
CA VAL A 163 -12.72 -11.32 9.37
C VAL A 163 -12.54 -9.95 10.03
N ALA A 164 -11.55 -9.86 10.91
CA ALA A 164 -11.21 -8.64 11.61
C ALA A 164 -9.76 -8.25 11.31
N GLY A 165 -9.47 -6.95 11.37
CA GLY A 165 -8.12 -6.43 11.17
C GLY A 165 -7.69 -5.47 12.29
N ILE A 166 -6.38 -5.41 12.52
CA ILE A 166 -5.72 -4.43 13.39
C ILE A 166 -4.62 -3.72 12.58
N CYS A 167 -4.44 -2.41 12.80
CA CYS A 167 -3.48 -1.56 12.09
C CYS A 167 -3.87 -1.33 10.61
N CYS A 168 -2.91 -1.01 9.74
CA CYS A 168 -3.20 -0.62 8.36
C CYS A 168 -3.90 -1.73 7.56
N THR A 169 -3.57 -3.01 7.79
CA THR A 169 -4.25 -4.12 7.11
C THR A 169 -5.74 -4.17 7.41
N ALA A 170 -6.21 -3.60 8.53
CA ALA A 170 -7.63 -3.48 8.80
C ALA A 170 -8.29 -2.58 7.75
N LEU A 171 -7.70 -1.41 7.53
CA LEU A 171 -8.16 -0.44 6.54
C LEU A 171 -8.14 -1.05 5.14
N GLU A 172 -7.03 -1.67 4.72
CA GLU A 172 -6.95 -2.27 3.40
C GLU A 172 -7.95 -3.41 3.19
N THR A 173 -8.12 -4.27 4.19
CA THR A 173 -9.12 -5.36 4.10
C THR A 173 -10.52 -4.79 3.94
N THR A 174 -10.82 -3.71 4.66
CA THR A 174 -12.15 -3.09 4.62
C THR A 174 -12.42 -2.29 3.35
N ARG A 175 -11.36 -1.85 2.64
CA ARG A 175 -11.47 -1.33 1.27
C ARG A 175 -11.86 -2.44 0.28
N TYR A 176 -11.48 -3.69 0.55
CA TYR A 176 -11.83 -4.85 -0.28
C TYR A 176 -13.13 -5.55 0.11
N SER A 177 -13.55 -5.36 1.36
CA SER A 177 -14.61 -6.11 2.03
C SER A 177 -15.34 -5.20 3.02
N ASP A 178 -16.55 -4.80 2.64
CA ASP A 178 -17.47 -4.02 3.49
C ASP A 178 -17.96 -4.78 4.74
N ARG A 179 -17.65 -6.08 4.86
CA ARG A 179 -18.02 -6.92 6.00
C ARG A 179 -16.89 -7.13 6.99
N ALA A 180 -15.64 -6.89 6.59
CA ALA A 180 -14.51 -6.97 7.50
C ALA A 180 -14.65 -5.91 8.61
N LYS A 181 -14.09 -6.20 9.78
CA LYS A 181 -14.19 -5.34 10.97
C LYS A 181 -12.84 -4.72 11.32
N ILE A 182 -12.86 -3.49 11.80
CA ILE A 182 -11.67 -2.85 12.38
C ILE A 182 -11.72 -3.04 13.89
N VAL A 183 -10.66 -3.58 14.51
CA VAL A 183 -10.59 -3.84 15.96
C VAL A 183 -9.47 -3.03 16.62
#